data_AF-A0A6B0VC14-F1
#
_entry.id   AF-A0A6B0VC14-F1
#
_cell.length_a   1.000
_cell.length_b   1.000
_cell.length_c   1.000
_cell.angle_alpha   90.00
_cell.angle_beta   90.00
_cell.angle_gamma   90.00
#
_symmetry.space_group_name_H-M   'P 1'
#
loop_
_entity.id
_entity.type
_entity.pdbx_description
1 polymer ?
#
loop_
_entity_poly.entity_id
_entity_poly.type
_entity_poly.pdbx_seq_one_letter_code
_entity_poly.pdbx_strand_id
1 'polypeptide(L)'
;NLVTGDVSTQAGRWRLCPSFPPVRHFGVVSRCIYISSLWSSRPPLLLLLLLMLLLRIPNAEMCQSHTPPVPTKPPAVNFRTRHINLYLLSDYSHCKLFKTVGDRHLYMKVLANGVRATFSGLPHELGLNLRLVKIGSLNKSEQAQMYETSVKGGKLDGNSAWFGLMFFVSRNAKRFKNATIIVMLTPHAFQDVTKTGYSTLGGICTKDQVALVSDEHALYRSQKDVAQHILRVMAVDLDEDALEKCVRNKNELPQCSLEKLNASLARMPQDCFQPKGQEVPQVTSLPGDVVNLFKLCKAMYPHEYEWDINYCFKHEITGMHRFYKVYNCELTCCTEKDTIHQTLYKTASIQGLRCGVENKFCVNGVCYNREDWIKEHLPNGSVDIRPYVPPKTPF
;
A
#
# COMPACT_ATOMS: atom_id res chain seq x y z
N ASN A 1 -3.92 15.22 57.86
CA ASN A 1 -4.83 15.32 56.69
C ASN A 1 -5.68 16.56 56.86
N LEU A 2 -5.48 17.56 56.00
CA LEU A 2 -6.09 18.89 56.10
C LEU A 2 -6.19 19.47 54.67
N VAL A 3 -7.39 19.92 54.28
CA VAL A 3 -7.74 20.72 53.07
C VAL A 3 -7.34 20.11 51.69
N THR A 4 -7.91 20.40 50.52
CA THR A 4 -9.06 21.18 49.95
C THR A 4 -9.80 20.25 48.95
N GLY A 5 -10.92 20.55 48.26
CA GLY A 5 -11.77 21.73 48.09
C GLY A 5 -12.90 21.42 47.08
N ASP A 6 -13.85 22.35 46.91
CA ASP A 6 -15.23 22.08 46.44
C ASP A 6 -15.53 21.88 44.93
N VAL A 7 -16.79 21.50 44.69
CA VAL A 7 -17.42 21.06 43.43
C VAL A 7 -18.18 22.20 42.71
N SER A 8 -18.41 22.02 41.40
CA SER A 8 -19.61 22.44 40.64
C SER A 8 -19.57 23.66 39.69
N THR A 9 -19.60 23.32 38.39
CA THR A 9 -20.51 23.85 37.34
C THR A 9 -20.84 25.34 37.23
N GLN A 10 -20.56 25.93 36.06
CA GLN A 10 -21.45 26.94 35.45
C GLN A 10 -21.63 26.68 33.95
N ALA A 11 -22.87 26.85 33.48
CA ALA A 11 -23.24 26.85 32.07
C ALA A 11 -24.21 28.01 31.78
N GLY A 12 -24.04 28.65 30.63
CA GLY A 12 -25.08 29.44 29.97
C GLY A 12 -25.06 30.96 30.13
N ARG A 13 -24.83 31.66 29.00
CA ARG A 13 -25.57 32.89 28.66
C ARG A 13 -25.57 33.15 27.15
N TRP A 14 -26.64 33.77 26.67
CA TRP A 14 -26.89 34.10 25.25
C TRP A 14 -26.91 35.62 25.01
N ARG A 15 -26.71 36.00 23.73
CA ARG A 15 -27.31 37.13 22.96
C ARG A 15 -26.40 38.31 22.50
N LEU A 16 -26.40 38.46 21.17
CA LEU A 16 -26.63 39.68 20.35
C LEU A 16 -25.62 40.85 20.30
N CYS A 17 -25.31 41.23 19.04
CA CYS A 17 -24.70 42.46 18.53
C CYS A 17 -25.55 43.74 18.83
N PRO A 18 -25.14 45.01 18.53
CA PRO A 18 -24.15 45.45 17.50
C PRO A 18 -23.29 46.71 17.82
N SER A 19 -22.46 47.15 16.86
CA SER A 19 -22.27 48.56 16.38
C SER A 19 -20.84 48.92 15.89
N PHE A 20 -20.80 49.77 14.85
CA PHE A 20 -19.68 50.46 14.16
C PHE A 20 -19.99 51.99 14.17
N PRO A 21 -19.25 52.92 13.51
CA PRO A 21 -17.92 52.85 12.89
C PRO A 21 -16.86 53.76 13.60
N PRO A 22 -16.47 55.01 13.23
CA PRO A 22 -16.09 55.61 11.93
C PRO A 22 -14.80 56.52 11.91
N VAL A 23 -14.39 56.96 10.69
CA VAL A 23 -13.55 58.17 10.34
C VAL A 23 -12.00 58.02 10.50
N ARG A 24 -11.06 58.52 9.66
CA ARG A 24 -10.95 59.36 8.41
C ARG A 24 -9.76 58.77 7.59
N HIS A 25 -9.72 58.60 6.27
CA HIS A 25 -9.79 59.54 5.13
C HIS A 25 -8.76 60.69 5.07
N PHE A 26 -7.87 60.62 4.08
CA PHE A 26 -7.59 61.69 3.10
C PHE A 26 -7.55 61.08 1.69
N GLY A 27 -7.94 61.86 0.67
CA GLY A 27 -7.97 61.49 -0.76
C GLY A 27 -7.67 62.73 -1.61
N VAL A 28 -8.38 62.90 -2.74
CA VAL A 28 -8.32 64.00 -3.77
C VAL A 28 -7.50 63.61 -5.01
N VAL A 29 -7.94 63.76 -6.28
CA VAL A 29 -9.23 64.14 -6.93
C VAL A 29 -9.18 63.54 -8.36
N SER A 30 -10.15 62.75 -8.85
CA SER A 30 -11.48 63.09 -9.37
C SER A 30 -11.52 63.80 -10.75
N ARG A 31 -12.26 63.21 -11.70
CA ARG A 31 -13.14 63.94 -12.64
C ARG A 31 -14.25 63.01 -13.14
N CYS A 32 -15.49 63.34 -12.82
CA CYS A 32 -16.69 62.65 -13.31
C CYS A 32 -17.13 63.22 -14.66
N ILE A 33 -17.77 62.40 -15.50
CA ILE A 33 -18.97 62.80 -16.25
C ILE A 33 -20.00 61.68 -16.11
N TYR A 34 -21.22 62.04 -15.77
CA TYR A 34 -22.39 61.16 -15.66
C TYR A 34 -23.49 61.80 -16.50
N ILE A 35 -23.97 61.10 -17.54
CA ILE A 35 -25.23 61.45 -18.22
C ILE A 35 -26.03 60.16 -18.32
N SER A 36 -27.24 60.21 -17.80
CA SER A 36 -28.22 59.12 -17.80
C SER A 36 -29.26 59.34 -18.89
N SER A 37 -29.63 58.28 -19.60
CA SER A 37 -31.03 57.81 -19.73
C SER A 37 -31.16 56.73 -20.82
N LEU A 38 -32.21 55.92 -20.68
CA LEU A 38 -32.45 54.67 -21.41
C LEU A 38 -32.79 54.93 -22.90
N TRP A 39 -32.49 53.95 -23.77
CA TRP A 39 -33.53 53.22 -24.53
C TRP A 39 -33.00 51.89 -25.14
N SER A 40 -33.60 50.79 -24.69
CA SER A 40 -33.96 49.54 -25.40
C SER A 40 -33.13 48.95 -26.58
N SER A 41 -32.89 47.63 -26.43
CA SER A 41 -32.80 46.57 -27.46
C SER A 41 -31.43 46.05 -27.94
N ARG A 42 -31.38 44.70 -28.07
CA ARG A 42 -30.25 43.83 -28.48
C ARG A 42 -30.26 43.64 -30.02
N PRO A 43 -29.27 43.00 -30.71
CA PRO A 43 -28.16 42.18 -30.19
C PRO A 43 -26.77 42.27 -30.90
N PRO A 44 -25.69 41.70 -30.32
CA PRO A 44 -24.43 41.40 -31.02
C PRO A 44 -24.30 39.94 -31.51
N LEU A 45 -25.37 39.14 -31.44
CA LEU A 45 -25.36 37.70 -31.79
C LEU A 45 -25.25 37.40 -33.30
N LEU A 46 -25.62 38.36 -34.14
CA LEU A 46 -25.69 38.19 -35.60
C LEU A 46 -24.30 38.09 -36.26
N LEU A 47 -23.30 38.79 -35.70
CA LEU A 47 -21.91 38.72 -36.19
C LEU A 47 -21.28 37.33 -35.98
N LEU A 48 -21.66 36.67 -34.88
CA LEU A 48 -21.10 35.38 -34.46
C LEU A 48 -21.70 34.21 -35.28
N LEU A 49 -22.95 34.34 -35.72
CA LEU A 49 -23.59 33.43 -36.67
C LEU A 49 -22.98 33.51 -38.07
N LEU A 50 -22.59 34.70 -38.53
CA LEU A 50 -22.04 34.91 -39.87
C LEU A 50 -20.67 34.23 -40.05
N LEU A 51 -19.86 34.20 -38.99
CA LEU A 51 -18.56 33.50 -38.96
C LEU A 51 -18.69 31.97 -38.99
N MET A 52 -19.77 31.42 -38.42
CA MET A 52 -20.07 29.98 -38.44
C MET A 52 -20.63 29.49 -39.79
N LEU A 53 -21.10 30.41 -40.64
CA LEU A 53 -21.67 30.09 -41.97
C LEU A 53 -20.60 29.96 -43.07
N LEU A 54 -19.44 30.60 -42.92
CA LEU A 54 -18.37 30.64 -43.94
C LEU A 54 -17.37 29.47 -43.87
N LEU A 55 -17.51 28.56 -42.91
CA LEU A 55 -16.59 27.41 -42.69
C LEU A 55 -17.27 26.03 -42.81
N ARG A 56 -18.41 25.94 -43.50
CA ARG A 56 -19.03 24.65 -43.84
C ARG A 56 -18.46 24.07 -45.13
N ILE A 57 -17.49 23.18 -44.97
CA ILE A 57 -17.14 22.16 -45.99
C ILE A 57 -18.41 21.36 -46.32
N PRO A 58 -18.71 21.08 -47.61
CA PRO A 58 -19.95 20.40 -47.98
C PRO A 58 -19.96 18.92 -47.56
N ASN A 59 -21.11 18.45 -47.08
CA ASN A 59 -21.36 17.03 -46.84
C ASN A 59 -21.36 16.27 -48.18
N ALA A 60 -20.43 15.34 -48.35
CA ALA A 60 -20.56 14.26 -49.33
C ALA A 60 -21.21 13.03 -48.66
N GLU A 61 -22.01 12.29 -49.42
CA GLU A 61 -22.98 11.33 -48.90
C GLU A 61 -22.31 10.05 -48.33
N MET A 62 -22.56 9.77 -47.05
CA MET A 62 -22.26 8.44 -46.48
C MET A 62 -23.35 7.45 -46.88
N CYS A 63 -23.03 6.58 -47.84
CA CYS A 63 -23.82 5.38 -48.11
C CYS A 63 -23.90 4.50 -46.85
N GLN A 64 -25.10 4.33 -46.28
CA GLN A 64 -25.33 3.43 -45.15
C GLN A 64 -25.31 1.96 -45.59
N SER A 65 -24.11 1.40 -45.70
CA SER A 65 -23.92 -0.05 -45.76
C SER A 65 -24.20 -0.66 -44.38
N HIS A 66 -25.44 -1.08 -44.14
CA HIS A 66 -25.81 -1.91 -42.98
C HIS A 66 -25.29 -3.34 -43.13
N THR A 67 -23.97 -3.52 -43.09
CA THR A 67 -23.39 -4.80 -42.65
C THR A 67 -23.54 -4.88 -41.13
N PRO A 68 -24.25 -5.89 -40.57
CA PRO A 68 -24.28 -6.07 -39.13
C PRO A 68 -22.84 -6.29 -38.61
N PRO A 69 -22.51 -5.83 -37.40
CA PRO A 69 -21.19 -6.09 -36.85
C PRO A 69 -21.01 -7.60 -36.70
N VAL A 70 -20.13 -8.17 -37.53
CA VAL A 70 -19.57 -9.49 -37.28
C VAL A 70 -19.05 -9.48 -35.85
N PRO A 71 -19.34 -10.50 -35.02
CA PRO A 71 -18.74 -10.61 -33.70
C PRO A 71 -17.23 -10.78 -33.85
N THR A 72 -16.51 -9.65 -33.92
CA THR A 72 -15.07 -9.60 -33.69
C THR A 72 -14.89 -10.02 -32.25
N LYS A 73 -14.64 -11.32 -32.08
CA LYS A 73 -14.08 -11.91 -30.86
C LYS A 73 -13.08 -10.89 -30.33
N PRO A 74 -13.27 -10.31 -29.12
CA PRO A 74 -12.42 -9.24 -28.64
C PRO A 74 -10.98 -9.71 -28.80
N PRO A 75 -10.08 -8.88 -29.36
CA PRO A 75 -8.73 -9.32 -29.72
C PRO A 75 -8.15 -10.00 -28.50
N ALA A 76 -7.81 -11.28 -28.65
CA ALA A 76 -7.44 -12.14 -27.52
C ALA A 76 -6.39 -11.37 -26.71
N VAL A 77 -6.78 -10.96 -25.50
CA VAL A 77 -6.01 -9.97 -24.76
C VAL A 77 -4.73 -10.68 -24.31
N ASN A 78 -3.69 -10.53 -25.13
CA ASN A 78 -2.33 -10.82 -24.75
C ASN A 78 -1.97 -9.79 -23.69
N PHE A 79 -2.42 -10.04 -22.45
CA PHE A 79 -2.05 -9.32 -21.26
C PHE A 79 -0.52 -9.31 -21.23
N ARG A 80 0.08 -8.15 -21.55
CA ARG A 80 1.54 -8.01 -21.50
C ARG A 80 1.94 -8.10 -20.04
N THR A 81 2.44 -9.27 -19.65
CA THR A 81 2.92 -9.54 -18.30
C THR A 81 3.99 -8.51 -17.93
N ARG A 82 3.71 -7.73 -16.89
CA ARG A 82 4.62 -6.73 -16.35
C ARG A 82 5.46 -7.39 -15.28
N HIS A 83 6.67 -7.84 -15.62
CA HIS A 83 7.55 -8.49 -14.65
C HIS A 83 8.24 -7.47 -13.73
N ILE A 84 7.90 -7.51 -12.45
CA ILE A 84 8.48 -6.69 -11.39
C ILE A 84 9.62 -7.50 -10.77
N ASN A 85 10.84 -7.30 -11.27
CA ASN A 85 12.03 -7.99 -10.77
C ASN A 85 12.50 -7.34 -9.45
N LEU A 86 12.04 -7.89 -8.33
CA LEU A 86 12.26 -7.38 -6.98
C LEU A 86 13.62 -7.84 -6.42
N TYR A 87 14.42 -6.89 -5.94
CA TYR A 87 15.56 -7.14 -5.06
C TYR A 87 15.18 -6.75 -3.63
N LEU A 88 15.21 -7.70 -2.70
CA LEU A 88 15.07 -7.42 -1.26
C LEU A 88 16.45 -7.28 -0.61
N LEU A 89 16.65 -6.18 0.12
CA LEU A 89 17.92 -5.82 0.76
C LEU A 89 17.67 -5.57 2.25
N SER A 90 18.40 -6.26 3.13
CA SER A 90 18.47 -5.84 4.54
C SER A 90 19.57 -4.82 4.69
N ASP A 91 19.35 -3.75 5.46
CA ASP A 91 20.49 -3.07 6.07
C ASP A 91 21.18 -3.97 7.12
N TYR A 92 22.36 -3.57 7.59
CA TYR A 92 23.13 -4.31 8.58
C TYR A 92 22.39 -4.40 9.94
N SER A 93 21.60 -3.41 10.31
CA SER A 93 20.77 -3.42 11.51
C SER A 93 19.65 -4.48 11.40
N HIS A 94 18.92 -4.53 10.29
CA HIS A 94 17.83 -5.47 10.03
C HIS A 94 18.35 -6.91 10.01
N CYS A 95 19.57 -7.13 9.53
CA CYS A 95 20.23 -8.44 9.61
C CYS A 95 20.34 -8.98 11.04
N LYS A 96 20.42 -8.12 12.07
CA LYS A 96 20.56 -8.53 13.48
C LYS A 96 19.25 -9.02 14.11
N LEU A 97 18.10 -8.81 13.47
CA LEU A 97 16.83 -9.39 13.94
C LEU A 97 16.76 -10.92 13.73
N PHE A 98 17.65 -11.48 12.90
CA PHE A 98 17.66 -12.88 12.52
C PHE A 98 18.86 -13.62 13.15
N LYS A 99 18.64 -14.87 13.59
CA LYS A 99 19.72 -15.71 14.16
C LYS A 99 20.72 -16.12 13.08
N THR A 100 20.24 -16.43 11.88
CA THR A 100 21.05 -16.90 10.76
C THR A 100 20.72 -16.18 9.45
N VAL A 101 21.63 -16.30 8.48
CA VAL A 101 21.39 -15.88 7.09
C VAL A 101 20.21 -16.66 6.49
N GLY A 102 20.02 -17.93 6.87
CA GLY A 102 18.89 -18.77 6.45
C GLY A 102 17.55 -18.19 6.88
N ASP A 103 17.40 -17.82 8.15
CA ASP A 103 16.17 -17.24 8.70
C ASP A 103 15.79 -15.95 7.98
N ARG A 104 16.77 -15.07 7.74
CA ARG A 104 16.58 -13.82 6.99
C ARG A 104 16.17 -14.06 5.54
N HIS A 105 16.77 -15.05 4.87
CA HIS A 105 16.42 -15.40 3.50
C HIS A 105 15.01 -16.00 3.43
N LEU A 106 14.64 -16.84 4.39
CA LEU A 106 13.28 -17.37 4.54
C LEU A 106 12.28 -16.23 4.74
N TYR A 107 12.53 -15.33 5.69
CA TYR A 107 11.72 -14.15 5.95
C TYR A 107 11.47 -13.33 4.67
N MET A 108 12.52 -13.03 3.90
CA MET A 108 12.35 -12.26 2.66
C MET A 108 11.56 -12.97 1.57
N LYS A 109 11.66 -14.31 1.44
CA LYS A 109 10.81 -15.06 0.50
C LYS A 109 9.35 -15.00 0.91
N VAL A 110 9.06 -15.21 2.19
CA VAL A 110 7.69 -15.17 2.73
C VAL A 110 7.10 -13.75 2.63
N LEU A 111 7.90 -12.71 2.90
CA LEU A 111 7.50 -11.32 2.70
C LEU A 111 7.16 -11.05 1.22
N ALA A 112 8.00 -11.50 0.28
CA ALA A 112 7.73 -11.35 -1.15
C ALA A 112 6.45 -12.09 -1.60
N ASN A 113 6.17 -13.28 -1.06
CA ASN A 113 4.90 -13.97 -1.28
C ASN A 113 3.71 -13.18 -0.70
N GLY A 114 3.86 -12.56 0.47
CA GLY A 114 2.86 -11.66 1.04
C GLY A 114 2.57 -10.45 0.15
N VAL A 115 3.60 -9.81 -0.41
CA VAL A 115 3.46 -8.71 -1.37
C VAL A 115 2.77 -9.21 -2.66
N ARG A 116 3.11 -10.41 -3.14
CA ARG A 116 2.43 -11.06 -4.28
C ARG A 116 0.95 -11.32 -3.98
N ALA A 117 0.60 -11.77 -2.78
CA ALA A 117 -0.77 -11.91 -2.32
C ALA A 117 -1.50 -10.56 -2.25
N THR A 118 -0.85 -9.47 -1.83
CA THR A 118 -1.44 -8.13 -1.93
C THR A 118 -1.73 -7.76 -3.38
N PHE A 119 -0.81 -8.00 -4.32
CA PHE A 119 -1.01 -7.67 -5.73
C PHE A 119 -2.07 -8.54 -6.42
N SER A 120 -2.36 -9.76 -5.96
CA SER A 120 -3.44 -10.59 -6.51
C SER A 120 -4.85 -10.04 -6.24
N GLY A 121 -4.99 -9.00 -5.40
CA GLY A 121 -6.25 -8.27 -5.20
C GLY A 121 -6.43 -7.08 -6.15
N LEU A 122 -5.42 -6.70 -6.91
CA LEU A 122 -5.53 -5.68 -7.97
C LEU A 122 -6.13 -6.31 -9.24
N PRO A 123 -6.73 -5.51 -10.15
CA PRO A 123 -7.28 -6.02 -11.40
C PRO A 123 -6.26 -6.87 -12.19
N HIS A 124 -6.62 -8.13 -12.48
CA HIS A 124 -5.75 -9.12 -13.11
C HIS A 124 -5.22 -8.64 -14.48
N GLU A 125 -6.01 -7.84 -15.20
CA GLU A 125 -5.69 -7.26 -16.50
C GLU A 125 -4.48 -6.29 -16.46
N LEU A 126 -4.04 -5.86 -15.28
CA LEU A 126 -2.77 -5.16 -15.11
C LEU A 126 -1.55 -6.05 -15.37
N GLY A 127 -1.71 -7.37 -15.35
CA GLY A 127 -0.67 -8.35 -15.70
C GLY A 127 0.56 -8.30 -14.78
N LEU A 128 0.41 -7.85 -13.53
CA LEU A 128 1.54 -7.65 -12.61
C LEU A 128 2.11 -9.00 -12.15
N ASN A 129 3.38 -9.26 -12.46
CA ASN A 129 4.08 -10.48 -12.04
C ASN A 129 5.30 -10.12 -11.19
N LEU A 130 5.17 -10.23 -9.87
CA LEU A 130 6.25 -10.00 -8.93
C LEU A 130 7.21 -11.21 -8.89
N ARG A 131 8.48 -10.98 -9.23
CA ARG A 131 9.55 -11.99 -9.23
C ARG A 131 10.66 -11.58 -8.27
N LEU A 132 10.90 -12.35 -7.19
CA LEU A 132 12.02 -12.08 -6.29
C LEU A 132 13.33 -12.57 -6.94
N VAL A 133 14.11 -11.68 -7.53
CA VAL A 133 15.32 -12.06 -8.30
C VAL A 133 16.60 -12.06 -7.46
N LYS A 134 16.58 -11.40 -6.30
CA LYS A 134 17.71 -11.44 -5.37
C LYS A 134 17.31 -11.09 -3.94
N ILE A 135 17.97 -11.75 -3.00
CA ILE A 135 18.06 -11.36 -1.60
C ILE A 135 19.50 -10.92 -1.32
N GLY A 136 19.68 -9.82 -0.60
CA GLY A 136 20.99 -9.32 -0.20
C GLY A 136 20.99 -8.67 1.19
N SER A 137 22.18 -8.30 1.65
CA SER A 137 22.36 -7.52 2.88
C SER A 137 23.51 -6.54 2.75
N LEU A 138 23.41 -5.43 3.45
CA LEU A 138 24.54 -4.54 3.71
C LEU A 138 25.41 -5.08 4.86
N ASN A 139 26.71 -4.83 4.77
CA ASN A 139 27.63 -4.94 5.91
C ASN A 139 27.66 -3.63 6.72
N LYS A 140 28.32 -3.64 7.88
CA LYS A 140 28.39 -2.49 8.80
C LYS A 140 28.96 -1.23 8.13
N SER A 141 29.97 -1.37 7.26
CA SER A 141 30.61 -0.24 6.56
C SER A 141 29.70 0.33 5.48
N GLU A 142 29.07 -0.53 4.68
CA GLU A 142 28.08 -0.10 3.66
C GLU A 142 26.91 0.68 4.30
N GLN A 143 26.36 0.18 5.40
CA GLN A 143 25.30 0.91 6.13
C GLN A 143 25.83 2.22 6.72
N ALA A 144 27.03 2.24 7.32
CA ALA A 144 27.58 3.44 7.91
C ALA A 144 27.79 4.55 6.87
N GLN A 145 28.26 4.22 5.67
CA GLN A 145 28.39 5.16 4.55
C GLN A 145 27.04 5.64 4.02
N MET A 146 25.99 4.82 4.10
CA MET A 146 24.63 5.20 3.68
C MET A 146 23.89 6.06 4.71
N TYR A 147 24.14 5.86 6.00
CA TYR A 147 23.43 6.51 7.10
C TYR A 147 24.26 7.58 7.83
N GLU A 148 25.41 7.98 7.30
CA GLU A 148 26.40 8.86 7.95
C GLU A 148 25.78 10.13 8.54
N THR A 149 24.82 10.73 7.83
CA THR A 149 24.08 11.94 8.23
C THR A 149 22.67 11.66 8.76
N SER A 150 22.22 10.40 8.77
CA SER A 150 20.80 10.04 8.82
C SER A 150 20.29 9.56 10.18
N VAL A 151 21.16 9.20 11.13
CA VAL A 151 20.72 8.72 12.47
C VAL A 151 20.77 9.85 13.49
N LYS A 152 19.63 10.20 14.10
CA LYS A 152 19.54 11.21 15.16
C LYS A 152 18.56 10.75 16.24
N GLY A 153 18.99 10.76 17.50
CA GLY A 153 18.14 10.36 18.63
C GLY A 153 17.62 8.91 18.56
N GLY A 154 18.37 8.00 17.94
CA GLY A 154 17.96 6.60 17.74
C GLY A 154 16.96 6.36 16.60
N LYS A 155 16.45 7.43 15.97
CA LYS A 155 15.55 7.36 14.81
C LYS A 155 16.28 7.70 13.50
N LEU A 156 15.77 7.17 12.40
CA LEU A 156 16.31 7.41 11.06
C LEU A 156 15.61 8.60 10.38
N ASP A 157 16.36 9.59 9.92
CA ASP A 157 15.87 10.53 8.91
C ASP A 157 15.73 9.77 7.60
N GLY A 158 14.50 9.41 7.28
CA GLY A 158 14.20 8.57 6.13
C GLY A 158 14.49 9.23 4.79
N ASN A 159 14.43 10.57 4.69
CA ASN A 159 14.82 11.27 3.46
C ASN A 159 16.33 11.12 3.22
N SER A 160 17.15 11.48 4.21
CA SER A 160 18.61 11.36 4.10
C SER A 160 19.06 9.90 3.87
N ALA A 161 18.48 8.94 4.60
CA ALA A 161 18.80 7.53 4.46
C ALA A 161 18.38 6.95 3.10
N TRP A 162 17.24 7.40 2.56
CA TRP A 162 16.77 7.02 1.22
C TRP A 162 17.64 7.61 0.12
N PHE A 163 18.05 8.89 0.22
CA PHE A 163 19.05 9.48 -0.68
C PHE A 163 20.39 8.71 -0.63
N GLY A 164 20.84 8.30 0.57
CA GLY A 164 21.99 7.43 0.74
C GLY A 164 21.85 6.08 0.01
N LEU A 165 20.67 5.46 0.08
CA LEU A 165 20.35 4.23 -0.67
C LEU A 165 20.39 4.42 -2.19
N MET A 166 19.79 5.49 -2.72
CA MET A 166 19.82 5.80 -4.16
C MET A 166 21.27 5.91 -4.66
N PHE A 167 22.12 6.61 -3.90
CA PHE A 167 23.52 6.83 -4.24
C PHE A 167 24.35 5.55 -4.15
N PHE A 168 24.12 4.74 -3.10
CA PHE A 168 24.74 3.43 -2.95
C PHE A 168 24.39 2.48 -4.10
N VAL A 169 23.11 2.39 -4.46
CA VAL A 169 22.63 1.58 -5.60
C VAL A 169 23.26 2.06 -6.91
N SER A 170 23.31 3.38 -7.13
CA SER A 170 23.93 3.98 -8.31
C SER A 170 25.41 3.61 -8.45
N ARG A 171 26.19 3.75 -7.36
CA ARG A 171 27.61 3.37 -7.32
C ARG A 171 27.83 1.87 -7.50
N ASN A 172 26.85 1.04 -7.15
CA ASN A 172 26.93 -0.42 -7.19
C ASN A 172 26.07 -1.07 -8.29
N ALA A 173 25.81 -0.37 -9.40
CA ALA A 173 24.87 -0.81 -10.45
C ALA A 173 25.04 -2.28 -10.90
N LYS A 174 26.28 -2.80 -10.99
CA LYS A 174 26.56 -4.22 -11.33
C LYS A 174 25.92 -5.23 -10.34
N ARG A 175 25.84 -4.91 -9.05
CA ARG A 175 25.19 -5.72 -7.99
C ARG A 175 23.67 -5.80 -8.19
N PHE A 176 23.09 -4.76 -8.77
CA PHE A 176 21.64 -4.58 -8.91
C PHE A 176 21.12 -4.73 -10.34
N LYS A 177 21.97 -5.12 -11.30
CA LYS A 177 21.65 -5.16 -12.75
C LYS A 177 20.38 -5.95 -13.15
N ASN A 178 19.98 -6.94 -12.35
CA ASN A 178 18.78 -7.75 -12.59
C ASN A 178 17.52 -7.18 -11.93
N ALA A 179 17.65 -6.17 -11.07
CA ALA A 179 16.52 -5.54 -10.41
C ALA A 179 15.78 -4.59 -11.37
N THR A 180 14.47 -4.55 -11.23
CA THR A 180 13.59 -3.49 -11.73
C THR A 180 13.20 -2.55 -10.57
N ILE A 181 13.15 -3.08 -9.34
CA ILE A 181 12.94 -2.31 -8.09
C ILE A 181 13.78 -2.94 -6.98
N ILE A 182 14.34 -2.11 -6.11
CA ILE A 182 15.12 -2.50 -4.93
C ILE A 182 14.40 -1.97 -3.69
N VAL A 183 14.00 -2.86 -2.79
CA VAL A 183 13.41 -2.47 -1.51
C VAL A 183 14.39 -2.81 -0.40
N MET A 184 14.82 -1.78 0.34
CA MET A 184 15.63 -1.94 1.54
C MET A 184 14.74 -1.94 2.78
N LEU A 185 14.95 -2.92 3.65
CA LEU A 185 14.32 -3.05 4.96
C LEU A 185 15.30 -2.62 6.05
N THR A 186 14.82 -1.80 6.98
CA THR A 186 15.55 -1.30 8.15
C THR A 186 14.73 -1.54 9.42
N PRO A 187 15.31 -1.83 10.59
CA PRO A 187 14.55 -2.00 11.82
C PRO A 187 14.35 -0.65 12.54
N HIS A 188 14.71 0.47 11.92
CA HIS A 188 14.66 1.80 12.52
C HIS A 188 13.34 2.48 12.21
N ALA A 189 12.64 2.89 13.26
CA ALA A 189 11.57 3.88 13.15
C ALA A 189 12.10 5.18 12.52
N PHE A 190 11.30 5.79 11.66
CA PHE A 190 11.62 7.08 11.07
C PHE A 190 11.37 8.24 12.04
N GLN A 191 12.06 9.36 11.82
CA GLN A 191 11.85 10.59 12.58
C GLN A 191 10.44 11.16 12.34
N ASP A 192 9.97 11.15 11.09
CA ASP A 192 8.57 11.35 10.75
C ASP A 192 7.79 10.07 11.04
N VAL A 193 7.08 10.08 12.17
CA VAL A 193 6.28 8.94 12.65
C VAL A 193 5.04 8.65 11.80
N THR A 194 4.71 9.51 10.83
CA THR A 194 3.61 9.25 9.89
C THR A 194 4.03 8.37 8.72
N LYS A 195 5.34 8.17 8.51
CA LYS A 195 5.87 7.40 7.37
C LYS A 195 6.33 6.02 7.77
N THR A 196 5.91 5.03 6.99
CA THR A 196 6.39 3.64 7.03
C THR A 196 7.47 3.36 5.98
N GLY A 197 7.71 4.29 5.06
CA GLY A 197 8.79 4.22 4.08
C GLY A 197 8.91 5.45 3.16
N TYR A 198 9.91 5.40 2.28
CA TYR A 198 10.34 6.48 1.38
C TYR A 198 10.64 5.92 -0.02
N SER A 199 10.12 6.56 -1.07
CA SER A 199 10.34 6.19 -2.48
C SER A 199 9.93 7.31 -3.44
N THR A 200 10.61 7.43 -4.60
CA THR A 200 10.15 8.28 -5.72
C THR A 200 8.89 7.73 -6.37
N LEU A 201 7.99 8.62 -6.80
CA LEU A 201 6.90 8.27 -7.72
C LEU A 201 7.47 8.14 -9.15
N GLY A 202 7.45 6.93 -9.72
CA GLY A 202 7.93 6.67 -11.08
C GLY A 202 9.45 6.54 -11.24
N GLY A 203 10.12 5.91 -10.28
CA GLY A 203 11.59 5.67 -10.30
C GLY A 203 12.06 4.43 -11.07
N ILE A 204 11.17 3.59 -11.60
CA ILE A 204 11.54 2.38 -12.35
C ILE A 204 12.49 2.70 -13.52
N CYS A 205 13.49 1.82 -13.79
CA CYS A 205 14.54 2.03 -14.78
C CYS A 205 15.49 3.23 -14.58
N THR A 206 15.27 4.10 -13.58
CA THR A 206 16.21 5.18 -13.25
C THR A 206 17.07 4.77 -12.05
N LYS A 207 17.94 5.69 -11.61
CA LYS A 207 18.66 5.57 -10.33
C LYS A 207 17.72 5.58 -9.10
N ASP A 208 16.47 6.01 -9.29
CA ASP A 208 15.46 6.23 -8.26
C ASP A 208 14.56 4.99 -8.06
N GLN A 209 14.92 3.84 -8.64
CA GLN A 209 14.21 2.55 -8.54
C GLN A 209 14.28 1.89 -7.14
N VAL A 210 14.38 2.70 -6.09
CA VAL A 210 14.65 2.28 -4.72
C VAL A 210 13.56 2.74 -3.76
N ALA A 211 13.20 1.85 -2.84
CA ALA A 211 12.37 2.16 -1.68
C ALA A 211 13.10 1.78 -0.39
N LEU A 212 12.91 2.59 0.65
CA LEU A 212 13.36 2.32 2.01
C LEU A 212 12.11 2.14 2.89
N VAL A 213 11.96 1.00 3.55
CA VAL A 213 10.77 0.67 4.35
C VAL A 213 11.18 0.23 5.76
N SER A 214 10.46 0.70 6.77
CA SER A 214 10.66 0.29 8.16
C SER A 214 10.05 -1.09 8.42
N ASP A 215 10.79 -1.96 9.09
CA ASP A 215 10.40 -3.30 9.50
C ASP A 215 10.97 -3.60 10.90
N GLU A 216 10.59 -2.76 11.86
CA GLU A 216 11.16 -2.65 13.22
C GLU A 216 11.27 -3.97 14.00
N HIS A 217 10.43 -4.94 13.67
CA HIS A 217 10.30 -6.18 14.43
C HIS A 217 10.50 -7.45 13.58
N ALA A 218 10.64 -7.33 12.26
CA ALA A 218 10.61 -8.46 11.32
C ALA A 218 9.40 -9.40 11.55
N LEU A 219 8.20 -8.81 11.65
CA LEU A 219 6.92 -9.51 11.86
C LEU A 219 5.97 -9.34 10.67
N TYR A 220 6.50 -9.03 9.49
CA TYR A 220 5.79 -8.86 8.22
C TYR A 220 4.69 -7.77 8.19
N ARG A 221 4.61 -6.89 9.22
CA ARG A 221 3.69 -5.73 9.24
C ARG A 221 3.92 -4.81 8.03
N SER A 222 5.19 -4.62 7.69
CA SER A 222 5.71 -3.84 6.56
C SER A 222 5.26 -4.32 5.18
N GLN A 223 4.59 -5.47 5.06
CA GLN A 223 4.23 -6.07 3.78
C GLN A 223 3.29 -5.19 2.93
N LYS A 224 2.35 -4.47 3.55
CA LYS A 224 1.48 -3.50 2.86
C LYS A 224 2.30 -2.29 2.38
N ASP A 225 3.21 -1.79 3.21
CA ASP A 225 4.09 -0.66 2.89
C ASP A 225 5.04 -1.00 1.74
N VAL A 226 5.67 -2.19 1.75
CA VAL A 226 6.49 -2.68 0.64
C VAL A 226 5.68 -2.73 -0.66
N ALA A 227 4.45 -3.25 -0.62
CA ALA A 227 3.57 -3.28 -1.79
C ALA A 227 3.24 -1.87 -2.30
N GLN A 228 2.91 -0.94 -1.40
CA GLN A 228 2.62 0.45 -1.72
C GLN A 228 3.83 1.18 -2.32
N HIS A 229 5.02 1.03 -1.74
CA HIS A 229 6.23 1.67 -2.26
C HIS A 229 6.69 1.08 -3.60
N ILE A 230 6.48 -0.23 -3.84
CA ILE A 230 6.68 -0.83 -5.18
C ILE A 230 5.76 -0.16 -6.21
N LEU A 231 4.47 0.00 -5.90
CA LEU A 231 3.52 0.69 -6.78
C LEU A 231 3.90 2.15 -7.05
N ARG A 232 4.33 2.89 -6.01
CA ARG A 232 4.85 4.27 -6.17
C ARG A 232 6.05 4.31 -7.11
N VAL A 233 7.04 3.43 -6.96
CA VAL A 233 8.19 3.35 -7.88
C VAL A 233 7.76 3.02 -9.32
N MET A 234 6.63 2.33 -9.50
CA MET A 234 5.99 2.05 -10.80
C MET A 234 5.06 3.16 -11.32
N ALA A 235 5.14 4.37 -10.75
CA ALA A 235 4.30 5.55 -11.06
C ALA A 235 2.81 5.40 -10.74
N VAL A 236 2.41 4.39 -9.96
CA VAL A 236 1.06 4.23 -9.42
C VAL A 236 0.98 4.98 -8.09
N ASP A 237 0.41 6.18 -8.15
CA ASP A 237 0.14 6.99 -6.96
C ASP A 237 -1.20 6.58 -6.35
N LEU A 238 -1.16 6.09 -5.12
CA LEU A 238 -2.33 5.79 -4.30
C LEU A 238 -2.17 6.57 -3.01
N ASP A 239 -3.25 7.22 -2.56
CA ASP A 239 -3.31 7.86 -1.25
C ASP A 239 -2.97 6.85 -0.13
N GLU A 240 -2.56 7.38 1.02
CA GLU A 240 -2.35 6.58 2.22
C GLU A 240 -3.62 5.76 2.55
N ASP A 241 -3.41 4.49 2.91
CA ASP A 241 -4.43 3.44 3.08
C ASP A 241 -5.31 3.07 1.88
N ALA A 242 -5.26 3.77 0.74
CA ALA A 242 -6.09 3.44 -0.43
C ALA A 242 -5.77 2.05 -1.00
N LEU A 243 -4.53 1.56 -0.89
CA LEU A 243 -4.15 0.23 -1.37
C LEU A 243 -5.00 -0.89 -0.75
N GLU A 244 -5.32 -0.81 0.55
CA GLU A 244 -6.13 -1.83 1.22
C GLU A 244 -7.58 -1.86 0.72
N LYS A 245 -8.11 -0.69 0.35
CA LYS A 245 -9.45 -0.58 -0.28
C LYS A 245 -9.41 -1.17 -1.69
N CYS A 246 -8.38 -0.85 -2.47
CA CYS A 246 -8.20 -1.39 -3.82
C CYS A 246 -8.14 -2.93 -3.83
N VAL A 247 -7.27 -3.54 -3.00
CA VAL A 247 -7.05 -5.00 -3.05
C VAL A 247 -8.19 -5.83 -2.46
N ARG A 248 -9.07 -5.21 -1.68
CA ARG A 248 -10.30 -5.83 -1.16
C ARG A 248 -11.46 -5.82 -2.16
N ASN A 249 -11.22 -5.36 -3.40
CA ASN A 249 -12.22 -5.18 -4.46
C ASN A 249 -13.47 -4.41 -3.99
N LYS A 250 -13.28 -3.54 -2.98
CA LYS A 250 -14.25 -2.51 -2.61
C LYS A 250 -14.00 -1.35 -3.56
N ASN A 251 -14.71 -1.36 -4.70
CA ASN A 251 -14.62 -0.35 -5.76
C ASN A 251 -15.20 1.02 -5.36
N GLU A 252 -14.94 1.44 -4.12
CA GLU A 252 -15.35 2.69 -3.49
C GLU A 252 -14.47 3.87 -3.94
N LEU A 253 -13.25 3.61 -4.43
CA LEU A 253 -12.29 4.64 -4.84
C LEU A 253 -11.97 4.58 -6.35
N PRO A 254 -12.20 5.67 -7.11
CA PRO A 254 -11.91 5.73 -8.56
C PRO A 254 -10.46 5.39 -8.94
N GLN A 255 -9.48 5.69 -8.08
CA GLN A 255 -8.06 5.38 -8.31
C GLN A 255 -7.75 3.87 -8.36
N CYS A 256 -8.61 3.02 -7.80
CA CYS A 256 -8.45 1.57 -7.82
C CYS A 256 -8.92 0.93 -9.16
N SER A 257 -9.56 1.71 -10.04
CA SER A 257 -10.06 1.19 -11.31
C SER A 257 -8.93 0.76 -12.25
N LEU A 258 -9.19 -0.29 -13.04
CA LEU A 258 -8.27 -0.79 -14.07
C LEU A 258 -7.79 0.34 -14.99
N GLU A 259 -8.68 1.26 -15.40
CA GLU A 259 -8.32 2.41 -16.25
C GLU A 259 -7.26 3.30 -15.59
N LYS A 260 -7.46 3.74 -14.34
CA LYS A 260 -6.53 4.64 -13.65
C LYS A 260 -5.19 3.95 -13.33
N LEU A 261 -5.23 2.70 -12.88
CA LEU A 261 -4.03 1.92 -12.60
C LEU A 261 -3.23 1.65 -13.89
N ASN A 262 -3.90 1.26 -14.98
CA ASN A 262 -3.24 1.02 -16.27
C ASN A 262 -2.71 2.32 -16.90
N ALA A 263 -3.42 3.44 -16.79
CA ALA A 263 -2.96 4.74 -17.27
C ALA A 263 -1.71 5.24 -16.51
N SER A 264 -1.61 4.98 -15.21
CA SER A 264 -0.41 5.25 -14.42
C SER A 264 0.77 4.39 -14.88
N LEU A 265 0.57 3.07 -15.06
CA LEU A 265 1.59 2.14 -15.54
C LEU A 265 2.02 2.40 -17.00
N ALA A 266 1.12 2.93 -17.84
CA ALA A 266 1.40 3.24 -19.25
C ALA A 266 2.42 4.38 -19.43
N ARG A 267 2.67 5.18 -18.40
CA ARG A 267 3.74 6.21 -18.39
C ARG A 267 5.15 5.61 -18.39
N MET A 268 5.29 4.35 -17.98
CA MET A 268 6.58 3.67 -17.82
C MET A 268 6.92 2.86 -19.08
N PRO A 269 8.18 2.91 -19.59
CA PRO A 269 8.58 2.14 -20.76
C PRO A 269 8.36 0.63 -20.57
N GLN A 270 7.83 -0.04 -21.59
CA GLN A 270 7.53 -1.48 -21.52
C GLN A 270 8.77 -2.33 -21.23
N ASP A 271 9.93 -1.90 -21.72
CA ASP A 271 11.21 -2.62 -21.52
C ASP A 271 11.67 -2.66 -20.05
N CYS A 272 11.10 -1.80 -19.20
CA CYS A 272 11.35 -1.83 -17.75
C CYS A 272 10.73 -3.06 -17.06
N PHE A 273 9.66 -3.61 -17.64
CA PHE A 273 8.93 -4.76 -17.13
C PHE A 273 9.32 -6.09 -17.80
N GLN A 274 10.43 -6.12 -18.54
CA GLN A 274 10.98 -7.37 -19.07
C GLN A 274 11.48 -8.27 -17.93
N PRO A 275 11.39 -9.60 -18.06
CA PRO A 275 11.93 -10.52 -17.06
C PRO A 275 13.46 -10.41 -17.03
N LYS A 276 14.04 -10.16 -15.86
CA LYS A 276 15.49 -10.05 -15.66
C LYS A 276 15.94 -11.11 -14.67
N GLY A 277 17.06 -11.77 -14.96
CA GLY A 277 17.65 -12.80 -14.10
C GLY A 277 16.76 -14.02 -13.79
N GLN A 278 17.35 -14.96 -13.06
CA GLN A 278 16.63 -16.10 -12.49
C GLN A 278 15.90 -15.65 -11.21
N GLU A 279 14.72 -16.21 -10.97
CA GLU A 279 14.00 -16.01 -9.70
C GLU A 279 14.64 -16.85 -8.59
N VAL A 280 14.68 -16.32 -7.37
CA VAL A 280 15.12 -17.04 -6.17
C VAL A 280 14.15 -18.21 -5.93
N PRO A 281 14.63 -19.44 -5.64
CA PRO A 281 13.77 -20.57 -5.32
C PRO A 281 12.78 -20.22 -4.20
N GLN A 282 11.49 -20.28 -4.51
CA GLN A 282 10.42 -19.81 -3.63
C GLN A 282 10.00 -20.86 -2.60
N VAL A 283 9.25 -20.39 -1.61
CA VAL A 283 8.53 -21.22 -0.65
C VAL A 283 7.01 -21.07 -0.87
N THR A 284 6.21 -22.00 -0.39
CA THR A 284 4.73 -21.91 -0.44
C THR A 284 4.13 -20.95 0.59
N SER A 285 4.82 -20.73 1.72
CA SER A 285 4.28 -20.00 2.86
C SER A 285 4.02 -18.53 2.59
N LEU A 286 2.92 -18.06 3.17
CA LEU A 286 2.58 -16.65 3.35
C LEU A 286 2.91 -16.19 4.79
N PRO A 287 3.03 -14.88 5.06
CA PRO A 287 3.41 -14.36 6.38
C PRO A 287 2.64 -14.96 7.58
N GLY A 288 1.32 -15.10 7.46
CA GLY A 288 0.46 -15.68 8.49
C GLY A 288 0.70 -17.16 8.80
N ASP A 289 1.40 -17.90 7.94
CA ASP A 289 1.78 -19.30 8.18
C ASP A 289 2.94 -19.45 9.17
N VAL A 290 3.80 -18.42 9.26
CA VAL A 290 5.09 -18.50 9.95
C VAL A 290 5.31 -17.39 10.98
N VAL A 291 4.51 -16.32 10.95
CA VAL A 291 4.59 -15.24 11.94
C VAL A 291 4.16 -15.74 13.31
N ASN A 292 4.90 -15.34 14.34
CA ASN A 292 4.47 -15.55 15.71
C ASN A 292 3.35 -14.53 16.03
N LEU A 293 2.09 -14.97 15.94
CA LEU A 293 0.90 -14.12 16.11
C LEU A 293 0.84 -13.44 17.48
N PHE A 294 1.33 -14.08 18.54
CA PHE A 294 1.48 -13.48 19.87
C PHE A 294 2.44 -12.28 19.87
N LYS A 295 3.64 -12.44 19.30
CA LYS A 295 4.61 -11.34 19.13
C LYS A 295 4.06 -10.25 18.22
N LEU A 296 3.34 -10.61 17.15
CA LEU A 296 2.67 -9.66 16.27
C LEU A 296 1.66 -8.81 17.04
N CYS A 297 0.78 -9.43 17.84
CA CYS A 297 -0.17 -8.72 18.70
C CYS A 297 0.54 -7.77 19.68
N LYS A 298 1.55 -8.24 20.44
CA LYS A 298 2.30 -7.38 21.37
C LYS A 298 2.99 -6.20 20.66
N ALA A 299 3.53 -6.43 19.46
CA ALA A 299 4.14 -5.37 18.65
C ALA A 299 3.13 -4.36 18.07
N MET A 300 1.89 -4.78 17.79
CA MET A 300 0.84 -3.91 17.25
C MET A 300 0.24 -2.97 18.29
N TYR A 301 0.26 -3.36 19.56
CA TYR A 301 -0.35 -2.60 20.67
C TYR A 301 0.66 -2.26 21.78
N PRO A 302 1.76 -1.54 21.47
CA PRO A 302 2.91 -1.36 22.37
C PRO A 302 2.71 -0.29 23.46
N HIS A 303 1.48 0.19 23.67
CA HIS A 303 1.13 1.10 24.77
C HIS A 303 0.16 0.47 25.77
N GLU A 304 -0.19 -0.79 25.56
CA GLU A 304 -1.14 -1.54 26.39
C GLU A 304 -0.42 -2.62 27.24
N TYR A 305 0.91 -2.51 27.35
CA TYR A 305 1.82 -3.44 28.06
C TYR A 305 1.56 -3.60 29.56
N GLU A 306 0.69 -2.80 30.18
CA GLU A 306 0.19 -3.06 31.54
C GLU A 306 -0.70 -4.32 31.59
N TRP A 307 -1.13 -4.83 30.43
CA TRP A 307 -1.96 -6.01 30.29
C TRP A 307 -1.27 -7.07 29.42
N ASP A 308 -1.38 -8.35 29.79
CA ASP A 308 -0.84 -9.43 28.99
C ASP A 308 -1.66 -9.62 27.71
N ILE A 309 -1.23 -8.95 26.64
CA ILE A 309 -1.80 -9.11 25.31
C ILE A 309 -1.38 -10.45 24.72
N ASN A 310 -2.38 -11.25 24.36
CA ASN A 310 -2.26 -12.52 23.68
C ASN A 310 -3.00 -12.47 22.32
N TYR A 311 -2.75 -13.46 21.47
CA TYR A 311 -3.58 -13.76 20.32
C TYR A 311 -4.77 -14.61 20.81
N CYS A 312 -6.00 -14.25 20.45
CA CYS A 312 -7.21 -14.74 21.16
C CYS A 312 -7.58 -16.21 20.90
N PHE A 313 -6.78 -16.93 20.13
CA PHE A 313 -7.00 -18.32 19.77
C PHE A 313 -6.12 -19.20 20.65
N LYS A 314 -6.59 -19.49 21.87
CA LYS A 314 -5.82 -20.29 22.83
C LYS A 314 -5.81 -21.79 22.48
N HIS A 315 -6.83 -22.32 21.78
CA HIS A 315 -6.81 -23.65 21.15
C HIS A 315 -7.69 -23.80 19.89
N GLU A 316 -7.23 -24.60 18.93
CA GLU A 316 -7.98 -25.11 17.78
C GLU A 316 -8.66 -26.44 18.18
N ILE A 317 -9.74 -26.37 19.00
CA ILE A 317 -10.46 -27.56 19.51
C ILE A 317 -11.63 -27.93 18.60
N THR A 318 -11.68 -29.22 18.25
CA THR A 318 -12.81 -29.88 17.62
C THR A 318 -14.10 -29.73 18.44
N GLY A 319 -15.12 -29.10 17.86
CA GLY A 319 -16.52 -29.39 18.18
C GLY A 319 -17.37 -28.27 18.79
N MET A 320 -16.88 -27.50 19.76
CA MET A 320 -17.77 -26.61 20.56
C MET A 320 -17.18 -25.24 20.95
N HIS A 321 -17.24 -24.27 20.04
CA HIS A 321 -17.31 -22.85 20.43
C HIS A 321 -18.41 -22.12 19.66
N ARG A 322 -19.47 -21.72 20.38
CA ARG A 322 -20.54 -20.85 19.88
C ARG A 322 -20.08 -19.38 19.85
N PHE A 323 -19.22 -19.03 18.89
CA PHE A 323 -19.02 -17.64 18.49
C PHE A 323 -19.05 -17.52 16.95
N TYR A 324 -19.68 -16.45 16.46
CA TYR A 324 -20.06 -16.29 15.06
C TYR A 324 -18.87 -16.24 14.09
N LYS A 325 -19.09 -16.71 12.84
CA LYS A 325 -18.18 -16.63 11.68
C LYS A 325 -16.69 -16.59 12.06
N VAL A 326 -16.19 -17.75 12.48
CA VAL A 326 -14.89 -17.91 13.16
C VAL A 326 -13.70 -17.28 12.41
N TYR A 327 -13.79 -17.06 11.08
CA TYR A 327 -12.74 -16.42 10.30
C TYR A 327 -13.25 -15.52 9.16
N ASN A 328 -13.56 -14.26 9.45
CA ASN A 328 -13.78 -13.20 8.44
C ASN A 328 -12.47 -12.55 7.96
N CYS A 329 -11.33 -13.23 8.08
CA CYS A 329 -10.01 -12.66 7.83
C CYS A 329 -9.75 -11.36 8.61
N GLU A 330 -9.97 -11.47 9.92
CA GLU A 330 -9.65 -10.47 10.93
C GLU A 330 -8.58 -11.05 11.86
N LEU A 331 -7.50 -10.31 12.11
CA LEU A 331 -6.57 -10.63 13.19
C LEU A 331 -7.17 -10.08 14.48
N THR A 332 -7.33 -10.93 15.50
CA THR A 332 -7.88 -10.54 16.81
C THR A 332 -6.85 -10.77 17.91
N CYS A 333 -6.44 -9.67 18.55
CA CYS A 333 -5.56 -9.61 19.71
C CYS A 333 -6.36 -9.22 20.95
N CYS A 334 -5.95 -9.62 22.15
CA CYS A 334 -6.72 -9.37 23.36
C CYS A 334 -5.92 -9.46 24.64
N THR A 335 -6.41 -8.83 25.69
CA THR A 335 -5.82 -8.86 27.04
C THR A 335 -6.30 -10.09 27.83
N GLU A 336 -5.40 -10.75 28.57
CA GLU A 336 -5.74 -11.86 29.49
C GLU A 336 -6.36 -11.38 30.82
N LYS A 337 -7.30 -10.43 30.78
CA LYS A 337 -8.05 -9.96 31.97
C LYS A 337 -9.34 -10.78 32.16
N ASP A 338 -9.19 -12.08 32.38
CA ASP A 338 -10.27 -13.05 32.53
C ASP A 338 -11.25 -13.12 31.34
N THR A 339 -12.08 -14.17 31.28
CA THR A 339 -13.08 -14.35 30.21
C THR A 339 -14.23 -13.33 30.26
N ILE A 340 -14.32 -12.55 31.35
CA ILE A 340 -15.41 -11.60 31.62
C ILE A 340 -14.99 -10.14 31.30
N HIS A 341 -13.68 -9.82 31.29
CA HIS A 341 -13.17 -8.47 31.05
C HIS A 341 -12.11 -8.39 29.92
N GLN A 342 -12.17 -9.34 28.98
CA GLN A 342 -11.31 -9.38 27.80
C GLN A 342 -11.58 -8.21 26.84
N THR A 343 -10.59 -7.32 26.66
CA THR A 343 -10.63 -6.33 25.57
C THR A 343 -10.25 -7.01 24.25
N LEU A 344 -11.04 -6.81 23.20
CA LEU A 344 -10.78 -7.37 21.86
C LEU A 344 -10.31 -6.27 20.89
N TYR A 345 -9.11 -6.43 20.37
CA TYR A 345 -8.51 -5.58 19.36
C TYR A 345 -8.57 -6.28 18.01
N LYS A 346 -9.34 -5.72 17.09
CA LYS A 346 -9.51 -6.25 15.73
C LYS A 346 -8.75 -5.41 14.72
N THR A 347 -8.10 -6.09 13.79
CA THR A 347 -7.37 -5.47 12.69
C THR A 347 -7.42 -6.35 11.44
N ALA A 348 -6.97 -5.83 10.30
CA ALA A 348 -6.91 -6.56 9.05
C ALA A 348 -6.10 -7.86 9.18
N SER A 349 -6.54 -8.95 8.55
CA SER A 349 -5.71 -10.16 8.45
C SER A 349 -4.36 -9.85 7.81
N ILE A 350 -3.31 -10.40 8.40
CA ILE A 350 -2.07 -10.64 7.68
C ILE A 350 -2.28 -11.68 6.56
N GLN A 351 -1.62 -11.53 5.41
CA GLN A 351 -1.74 -12.51 4.32
C GLN A 351 -1.26 -13.88 4.80
N GLY A 352 -2.00 -14.95 4.53
CA GLY A 352 -1.70 -16.29 5.02
C GLY A 352 -2.28 -16.62 6.40
N LEU A 353 -2.98 -15.70 7.07
CA LEU A 353 -3.67 -16.03 8.34
C LEU A 353 -4.66 -17.19 8.08
N ARG A 354 -4.60 -18.26 8.87
CA ARG A 354 -5.52 -19.41 8.71
C ARG A 354 -6.98 -18.96 8.81
N CYS A 355 -7.84 -19.60 8.00
CA CYS A 355 -9.27 -19.33 8.03
C CYS A 355 -10.09 -20.57 7.70
N GLY A 356 -11.32 -20.62 8.22
CA GLY A 356 -12.22 -21.77 8.06
C GLY A 356 -11.77 -22.99 8.87
N VAL A 357 -12.25 -24.17 8.46
CA VAL A 357 -12.00 -25.48 9.10
C VAL A 357 -11.33 -26.48 8.14
N GLU A 358 -10.63 -25.94 7.14
CA GLU A 358 -10.01 -26.62 6.01
C GLU A 358 -8.64 -25.98 5.71
N ASN A 359 -7.89 -26.48 4.72
CA ASN A 359 -6.60 -25.91 4.31
C ASN A 359 -6.79 -24.59 3.53
N LYS A 360 -7.23 -23.55 4.23
CA LYS A 360 -7.55 -22.22 3.69
C LYS A 360 -6.82 -21.13 4.48
N PHE A 361 -6.50 -20.04 3.79
CA PHE A 361 -5.87 -18.86 4.37
C PHE A 361 -6.46 -17.56 3.87
N CYS A 362 -6.16 -16.47 4.54
CA CYS A 362 -6.59 -15.14 4.17
C CYS A 362 -5.71 -14.54 3.09
N VAL A 363 -6.32 -14.18 1.96
CA VAL A 363 -5.72 -13.36 0.90
C VAL A 363 -6.64 -12.15 0.71
N ASN A 364 -6.11 -10.95 0.97
CA ASN A 364 -6.84 -9.68 0.83
C ASN A 364 -8.19 -9.63 1.55
N GLY A 365 -8.29 -10.24 2.74
CA GLY A 365 -9.54 -10.30 3.51
C GLY A 365 -10.55 -11.37 3.03
N VAL A 366 -10.19 -12.19 2.04
CA VAL A 366 -11.00 -13.32 1.56
C VAL A 366 -10.36 -14.64 2.00
N CYS A 367 -11.18 -15.58 2.46
CA CYS A 367 -10.71 -16.92 2.83
C CYS A 367 -10.58 -17.80 1.58
N TYR A 368 -9.34 -18.05 1.15
CA TYR A 368 -8.97 -18.67 -0.12
C TYR A 368 -8.37 -20.07 0.09
N ASN A 369 -8.52 -20.98 -0.87
CA ASN A 369 -7.91 -22.32 -0.83
C ASN A 369 -6.39 -22.23 -1.05
N ARG A 370 -5.60 -22.79 -0.13
CA ARG A 370 -4.14 -22.74 -0.20
C ARG A 370 -3.60 -23.30 -1.51
N GLU A 371 -4.06 -24.48 -1.91
CA GLU A 371 -3.48 -25.21 -3.06
C GLU A 371 -3.79 -24.50 -4.38
N ASP A 372 -5.00 -23.96 -4.52
CA ASP A 372 -5.40 -23.18 -5.68
C ASP A 372 -4.56 -21.90 -5.78
N TRP A 373 -4.41 -21.15 -4.67
CA TRP A 373 -3.59 -19.93 -4.67
C TRP A 373 -2.13 -20.20 -5.00
N ILE A 374 -1.54 -21.27 -4.44
CA ILE A 374 -0.17 -21.70 -4.74
C ILE A 374 0.00 -21.98 -6.23
N LYS A 375 -0.92 -22.76 -6.81
CA LYS A 375 -0.90 -23.15 -8.23
C LYS A 375 -1.08 -21.96 -9.18
N GLU A 376 -1.87 -20.97 -8.80
CA GLU A 376 -2.14 -19.76 -9.59
C GLU A 376 -1.02 -18.71 -9.50
N HIS A 377 -0.40 -18.54 -8.33
CA HIS A 377 0.45 -17.37 -8.05
C HIS A 377 1.93 -17.70 -7.78
N LEU A 378 2.30 -18.95 -7.49
CA LEU A 378 3.70 -19.31 -7.20
C LEU A 378 4.36 -20.05 -8.38
N PRO A 379 5.69 -19.90 -8.58
CA PRO A 379 6.39 -20.64 -9.61
C PRO A 379 6.44 -22.14 -9.29
N ASN A 380 6.28 -22.96 -10.33
CA ASN A 380 6.41 -24.42 -10.25
C ASN A 380 7.72 -24.83 -9.54
N GLY A 381 7.63 -25.79 -8.62
CA GLY A 381 8.77 -26.24 -7.81
C GLY A 381 9.05 -25.38 -6.57
N SER A 382 8.13 -24.50 -6.18
CA SER A 382 8.14 -23.83 -4.87
C SER A 382 8.17 -24.87 -3.74
N VAL A 383 9.09 -24.68 -2.77
CA VAL A 383 9.31 -25.65 -1.70
C VAL A 383 8.28 -25.45 -0.60
N ASP A 384 7.59 -26.54 -0.27
CA ASP A 384 6.55 -26.51 0.73
C ASP A 384 7.10 -26.68 2.15
N ILE A 385 6.94 -25.64 2.98
CA ILE A 385 7.51 -25.53 4.33
C ILE A 385 6.41 -25.26 5.37
N ARG A 386 5.38 -26.10 5.34
CA ARG A 386 4.23 -26.00 6.25
C ARG A 386 4.64 -26.23 7.71
N PRO A 387 4.07 -25.47 8.67
CA PRO A 387 3.84 -26.01 10.01
C PRO A 387 2.92 -27.24 9.88
N TYR A 388 3.27 -28.34 10.53
CA TYR A 388 2.47 -29.57 10.51
C TYR A 388 1.02 -29.29 10.93
N VAL A 389 0.08 -29.65 10.06
CA VAL A 389 -1.36 -29.71 10.37
C VAL A 389 -1.70 -31.18 10.54
N PRO A 390 -2.13 -31.63 11.73
CA PRO A 390 -2.60 -33.00 11.91
C PRO A 390 -3.75 -33.27 10.93
N PRO A 391 -3.72 -34.39 10.17
CA PRO A 391 -4.90 -34.78 9.40
C PRO A 391 -6.08 -34.97 10.35
N LYS A 392 -7.29 -34.62 9.90
CA LYS A 392 -8.52 -34.86 10.67
C LYS A 392 -8.62 -36.35 11.00
N THR A 393 -8.43 -36.72 12.27
CA THR A 393 -8.93 -38.00 12.77
C THR A 393 -10.44 -38.01 12.60
N PRO A 394 -11.03 -38.99 11.91
CA PRO A 394 -12.48 -39.10 11.82
C PRO A 394 -13.01 -39.56 13.18
N PHE A 395 -13.62 -38.62 13.91
CA PHE A 395 -14.42 -38.85 15.12
C PHE A 395 -15.67 -37.95 15.04
#